data_AF-A0A1I4V1U2-F1
#
_entry.id   AF-A0A1I4V1U2-F1
#
_cell.length_a   1.000
_cell.length_b   1.000
_cell.length_c   1.000
_cell.angle_alpha   90.00
_cell.angle_beta   90.00
_cell.angle_gamma   90.00
#
_symmetry.space_group_name_H-M   'P 1'
#
loop_
_entity.id
_entity.type
_entity.pdbx_description
1 polymer ?
#
loop_
_entity_poly.entity_id
_entity_poly.type
_entity_poly.pdbx_seq_one_letter_code
_entity_poly.pdbx_strand_id
1 'polypeptide(L)'
;MIFNPIRIRESVNEVGIKRLLETEFDAQRPMGNVAIMQLNEIIRLYLVGMREQVSPLLSKRIDWISFAIEKNEDFGESGNFHQQSLRWALAIGIWMRDRVNAADVWGAARDFNAAALFDKNVFSKSELSTDRLDDYMALCCQSEQYEAGVIEYEKYSTKKNISLKRTLKPRDFGYVICLHELCGQFDKGDILNAGRKMLKANLENNWLSYGQYLVAATWLKIVYWSETCNILPGEIILKAYEDMPNVPRPTFV
;
A
#
# COMPACT_ATOMS: atom_id res chain seq x y z
N MET A 1 10.85 -16.73 0.50
CA MET A 1 10.56 -16.97 1.93
C MET A 1 9.06 -16.74 2.12
N ILE A 2 8.35 -17.55 2.89
CA ILE A 2 6.90 -17.39 3.10
C ILE A 2 6.69 -16.53 4.36
N PHE A 3 5.68 -15.64 4.36
CA PHE A 3 5.27 -14.90 5.55
C PHE A 3 4.88 -15.87 6.69
N ASN A 4 5.44 -15.66 7.89
CA ASN A 4 5.19 -16.53 9.04
C ASN A 4 4.70 -15.69 10.24
N PRO A 5 3.40 -15.65 10.51
CA PRO A 5 2.83 -14.81 11.56
C PRO A 5 3.18 -15.31 12.98
N ILE A 6 3.36 -16.63 13.17
CA ILE A 6 3.77 -17.20 14.46
C ILE A 6 5.17 -16.72 14.82
N ARG A 7 6.12 -16.90 13.90
CA ARG A 7 7.50 -16.46 14.09
C ARG A 7 7.58 -14.94 14.24
N ILE A 8 6.77 -14.19 13.49
CA ILE A 8 6.69 -12.73 13.68
C ILE A 8 6.23 -12.42 15.09
N ARG A 9 5.10 -12.99 15.56
CA ARG A 9 4.57 -12.77 16.90
C ARG A 9 5.58 -13.12 18.00
N GLU A 10 6.32 -14.21 17.85
CA GLU A 10 7.41 -14.61 18.76
C GLU A 10 8.61 -13.66 18.70
N SER A 11 8.97 -13.19 17.50
CA SER A 11 10.10 -12.28 17.27
C SER A 11 9.81 -10.84 17.67
N VAL A 12 8.54 -10.50 17.85
CA VAL A 12 8.11 -9.25 18.47
C VAL A 12 8.45 -9.36 19.95
N ASN A 13 9.74 -9.28 20.22
CA ASN A 13 10.28 -9.13 21.56
C ASN A 13 9.78 -7.79 22.13
N GLU A 14 9.83 -7.68 23.46
CA GLU A 14 9.52 -6.41 24.12
C GLU A 14 10.30 -5.25 23.49
N VAL A 15 11.54 -5.48 23.03
CA VAL A 15 12.42 -4.44 22.45
C VAL A 15 11.86 -3.80 21.17
N GLY A 16 11.28 -4.57 20.24
CA GLY A 16 10.79 -4.06 18.95
C GLY A 16 9.58 -3.15 19.12
N ILE A 17 8.60 -3.59 19.92
CA ILE A 17 7.45 -2.75 20.28
C ILE A 17 7.85 -1.62 21.21
N LYS A 18 8.72 -1.87 22.19
CA LYS A 18 9.20 -0.84 23.11
C LYS A 18 9.87 0.29 22.33
N ARG A 19 10.73 0.00 21.35
CA ARG A 19 11.31 1.01 20.46
C ARG A 19 10.23 1.78 19.69
N LEU A 20 9.23 1.08 19.16
CA LEU A 20 8.11 1.71 18.45
C LEU A 20 7.30 2.65 19.36
N LEU A 21 7.07 2.28 20.63
CA LEU A 21 6.35 3.06 21.63
C LEU A 21 7.18 4.26 22.15
N GLU A 22 8.46 4.04 22.45
CA GLU A 22 9.37 5.02 23.05
C GLU A 22 9.94 6.02 22.05
N THR A 23 9.78 5.81 20.74
CA THR A 23 10.28 6.78 19.77
C THR A 23 9.51 8.10 19.90
N GLU A 24 10.25 9.14 20.23
CA GLU A 24 9.79 10.52 20.30
C GLU A 24 10.12 11.30 19.03
N PHE A 25 9.47 12.45 18.89
CA PHE A 25 9.69 13.31 17.75
C PHE A 25 11.00 14.07 17.94
N ASP A 26 11.81 14.10 16.89
CA ASP A 26 13.07 14.84 16.88
C ASP A 26 13.17 15.59 15.55
N ALA A 27 13.01 16.91 15.59
CA ALA A 27 13.03 17.76 14.40
C ALA A 27 14.37 17.74 13.65
N GLN A 28 15.45 17.22 14.24
CA GLN A 28 16.76 17.08 13.61
C GLN A 28 16.91 15.78 12.81
N ARG A 29 15.91 14.90 12.86
CA ARG A 29 15.89 13.60 12.17
C ARG A 29 14.86 13.62 11.05
N PRO A 30 14.99 12.75 10.03
CA PRO A 30 13.99 12.59 8.98
C PRO A 30 12.77 11.84 9.53
N MET A 31 11.97 12.53 10.34
CA MET A 31 10.86 11.95 11.10
C MET A 31 9.73 11.46 10.19
N GLY A 32 9.60 11.99 8.98
CA GLY A 32 8.70 11.46 7.96
C GLY A 32 9.12 10.05 7.55
N ASN A 33 10.39 9.85 7.18
CA ASN A 33 10.93 8.52 6.89
C ASN A 33 10.80 7.55 8.08
N VAL A 34 11.10 8.02 9.30
CA VAL A 34 10.91 7.22 10.52
C VAL A 34 9.44 6.79 10.67
N ALA A 35 8.50 7.71 10.44
CA ALA A 35 7.07 7.43 10.53
C ALA A 35 6.58 6.46 9.43
N ILE A 36 7.11 6.53 8.20
CA ILE A 36 6.82 5.54 7.13
C ILE A 36 7.22 4.13 7.59
N MET A 37 8.42 3.97 8.13
CA MET A 37 8.90 2.67 8.63
C MET A 37 8.02 2.16 9.78
N GLN A 38 7.63 3.06 10.69
CA GLN A 38 6.78 2.71 11.83
C GLN A 38 5.34 2.39 11.41
N LEU A 39 4.80 3.02 10.37
CA LEU A 39 3.49 2.67 9.82
C LEU A 39 3.51 1.29 9.16
N ASN A 40 4.57 0.96 8.42
CA ASN A 40 4.78 -0.41 7.93
C ASN A 40 4.79 -1.43 9.08
N GLU A 41 5.48 -1.11 10.18
CA GLU A 41 5.52 -1.97 11.36
C GLU A 41 4.15 -2.07 12.05
N ILE A 42 3.37 -0.99 12.11
CA ILE A 42 1.99 -1.01 12.63
C ILE A 42 1.11 -1.97 11.82
N ILE A 43 1.20 -1.93 10.48
CA ILE A 43 0.45 -2.86 9.61
C ILE A 43 0.90 -4.31 9.83
N ARG A 44 2.22 -4.55 9.95
CA ARG A 44 2.76 -5.87 10.30
C ARG A 44 2.19 -6.37 11.63
N LEU A 45 2.12 -5.50 12.64
CA LEU A 45 1.64 -5.82 13.97
C LEU A 45 0.12 -6.05 14.02
N TYR A 46 -0.65 -5.41 13.15
CA TYR A 46 -2.06 -5.76 12.93
C TYR A 46 -2.22 -7.20 12.45
N LEU A 47 -1.42 -7.62 11.45
CA LEU A 47 -1.47 -8.98 10.91
C LEU A 47 -1.17 -10.06 11.95
N VAL A 48 -0.48 -9.71 13.04
CA VAL A 48 -0.17 -10.65 14.13
C VAL A 48 -0.94 -10.38 15.42
N GLY A 49 -2.10 -9.71 15.35
CA GLY A 49 -3.01 -9.58 16.49
C GLY A 49 -2.52 -8.62 17.57
N MET A 50 -1.75 -7.58 17.19
CA MET A 50 -1.24 -6.54 18.09
C MET A 50 -1.88 -5.17 17.85
N ARG A 51 -3.07 -5.17 17.23
CA ARG A 51 -3.80 -3.96 16.87
C ARG A 51 -3.99 -3.01 18.06
N GLU A 52 -4.48 -3.50 19.20
CA GLU A 52 -4.79 -2.66 20.36
C GLU A 52 -3.54 -1.97 20.94
N GLN A 53 -2.38 -2.64 20.88
CA GLN A 53 -1.13 -2.10 21.40
C GLN A 53 -0.57 -0.97 20.54
N VAL A 54 -0.83 -0.98 19.22
CA VAL A 54 -0.18 -0.06 18.28
C VAL A 54 -1.13 0.94 17.62
N SER A 55 -2.44 0.71 17.65
CA SER A 55 -3.46 1.66 17.14
C SER A 55 -3.31 3.07 17.73
N PRO A 56 -3.02 3.25 19.04
CA PRO A 56 -2.83 4.59 19.61
C PRO A 56 -1.68 5.39 19.00
N LEU A 57 -0.73 4.72 18.32
CA LEU A 57 0.41 5.39 17.68
C LEU A 57 0.06 6.03 16.35
N LEU A 58 -1.04 5.61 15.69
CA LEU A 58 -1.39 6.06 14.34
C LEU A 58 -1.45 7.58 14.23
N SER A 59 -2.16 8.25 15.14
CA SER A 59 -2.29 9.72 15.12
C SER A 59 -0.93 10.40 15.17
N LYS A 60 -0.04 9.96 16.07
CA LYS A 60 1.31 10.52 16.20
C LYS A 60 2.15 10.31 14.93
N ARG A 61 2.03 9.15 14.25
CA ARG A 61 2.76 8.91 13.00
C ARG A 61 2.21 9.73 11.84
N ILE A 62 0.88 9.90 11.76
CA ILE A 62 0.23 10.78 10.78
C ILE A 62 0.71 12.22 10.94
N ASP A 63 0.83 12.72 12.18
CA ASP A 63 1.31 14.07 12.44
C ASP A 63 2.77 14.25 12.01
N TRP A 64 3.62 13.24 12.23
CA TRP A 64 5.03 13.27 11.82
C TRP A 64 5.18 13.28 10.30
N ILE A 65 4.40 12.47 9.59
CA ILE A 65 4.40 12.45 8.12
C ILE A 65 3.88 13.79 7.58
N SER A 66 2.80 14.31 8.16
CA SER A 66 2.24 15.61 7.78
C SER A 66 3.25 16.74 7.97
N PHE A 67 3.96 16.77 9.12
CA PHE A 67 5.02 17.73 9.39
C PHE A 67 6.16 17.61 8.36
N ALA A 68 6.61 16.39 8.06
CA ALA A 68 7.65 16.15 7.06
C ALA A 68 7.25 16.62 5.66
N ILE A 69 5.98 16.43 5.28
CA ILE A 69 5.44 16.95 4.01
C ILE A 69 5.44 18.49 4.03
N GLU A 70 5.00 19.13 5.11
CA GLU A 70 4.97 20.60 5.24
C GLU A 70 6.38 21.20 5.16
N LYS A 71 7.38 20.54 5.77
CA LYS A 71 8.78 20.97 5.73
C LYS A 71 9.52 20.54 4.46
N ASN A 72 8.84 19.87 3.53
CA ASN A 72 9.45 19.29 2.35
C ASN A 72 10.71 18.48 2.71
N GLU A 73 10.57 17.56 3.67
CA GLU A 73 11.65 16.69 4.13
C GLU A 73 12.40 16.09 2.95
N ASP A 74 13.72 16.23 2.96
CA ASP A 74 14.62 15.67 1.96
C ASP A 74 15.32 14.46 2.56
N PHE A 75 15.16 13.30 1.93
CA PHE A 75 15.71 12.04 2.39
C PHE A 75 15.91 11.07 1.22
N GLY A 76 17.02 10.33 1.25
CA GLY A 76 17.37 9.38 0.19
C GLY A 76 17.99 10.06 -1.04
N GLU A 77 17.98 9.36 -2.17
CA GLU A 77 18.60 9.83 -3.42
C GLU A 77 17.65 10.65 -4.31
N SER A 78 16.34 10.58 -4.05
CA SER A 78 15.30 11.26 -4.82
C SER A 78 14.26 11.89 -3.90
N GLY A 79 14.21 13.23 -3.92
CA GLY A 79 13.22 14.00 -3.19
C GLY A 79 11.80 13.68 -3.68
N ASN A 80 11.57 13.51 -4.99
CA ASN A 80 10.24 13.18 -5.49
C ASN A 80 9.78 11.79 -5.04
N PHE A 81 10.67 10.79 -5.08
CA PHE A 81 10.37 9.45 -4.60
C PHE A 81 10.07 9.42 -3.09
N HIS A 82 10.81 10.20 -2.30
CA HIS A 82 10.53 10.34 -0.88
C HIS A 82 9.19 11.05 -0.61
N GLN A 83 8.91 12.13 -1.34
CA GLN A 83 7.64 12.87 -1.23
C GLN A 83 6.43 12.05 -1.70
N GLN A 84 6.60 11.13 -2.67
CA GLN A 84 5.62 10.09 -2.99
C GLN A 84 5.40 9.17 -1.79
N SER A 85 6.48 8.63 -1.22
CA SER A 85 6.43 7.66 -0.12
C SER A 85 5.75 8.22 1.13
N LEU A 86 6.04 9.48 1.47
CA LEU A 86 5.37 10.20 2.56
C LEU A 86 3.87 10.30 2.33
N ARG A 87 3.43 10.71 1.14
CA ARG A 87 2.00 10.88 0.84
C ARG A 87 1.26 9.55 0.75
N TRP A 88 1.90 8.51 0.21
CA TRP A 88 1.35 7.16 0.25
C TRP A 88 1.12 6.72 1.70
N ALA A 89 2.15 6.82 2.54
CA ALA A 89 2.03 6.46 3.95
C ALA A 89 0.99 7.30 4.69
N LEU A 90 0.93 8.61 4.42
CA LEU A 90 -0.09 9.51 4.99
C LEU A 90 -1.51 9.03 4.63
N ALA A 91 -1.76 8.74 3.35
CA ALA A 91 -3.08 8.33 2.90
C ALA A 91 -3.52 6.98 3.49
N ILE A 92 -2.58 6.03 3.65
CA ILE A 92 -2.87 4.78 4.38
C ILE A 92 -3.10 5.04 5.87
N GLY A 93 -2.32 5.90 6.51
CA GLY A 93 -2.51 6.27 7.90
C GLY A 93 -3.89 6.89 8.15
N ILE A 94 -4.31 7.84 7.31
CA ILE A 94 -5.64 8.44 7.34
C ILE A 94 -6.72 7.40 7.15
N TRP A 95 -6.58 6.50 6.17
CA TRP A 95 -7.53 5.41 5.98
C TRP A 95 -7.63 4.51 7.20
N MET A 96 -6.51 4.12 7.82
CA MET A 96 -6.49 3.27 9.00
C MET A 96 -7.13 3.93 10.23
N ARG A 97 -6.97 5.25 10.40
CA ARG A 97 -7.51 6.03 11.53
C ARG A 97 -8.98 6.40 11.33
N ASP A 98 -9.30 6.98 10.17
CA ASP A 98 -10.55 7.70 9.94
C ASP A 98 -11.49 6.97 8.97
N ARG A 99 -11.03 5.88 8.32
CA ARG A 99 -11.75 5.17 7.24
C ARG A 99 -12.00 6.03 6.01
N VAL A 100 -11.27 7.14 5.88
CA VAL A 100 -11.35 8.07 4.77
C VAL A 100 -10.35 7.67 3.68
N ASN A 101 -10.74 7.79 2.41
CA ASN A 101 -9.85 7.45 1.30
C ASN A 101 -8.63 8.39 1.22
N ALA A 102 -8.87 9.70 1.38
CA ALA A 102 -7.91 10.78 1.14
C ALA A 102 -7.40 10.83 -0.32
N ALA A 103 -8.34 10.89 -1.28
CA ALA A 103 -8.06 10.84 -2.71
C ALA A 103 -7.11 11.95 -3.19
N ASP A 104 -7.14 13.13 -2.55
CA ASP A 104 -6.24 14.24 -2.77
C ASP A 104 -4.79 13.91 -2.37
N VAL A 105 -4.60 13.25 -1.23
CA VAL A 105 -3.28 12.80 -0.76
C VAL A 105 -2.72 11.72 -1.70
N TRP A 106 -3.55 10.79 -2.15
CA TRP A 106 -3.19 9.81 -3.18
C TRP A 106 -2.82 10.47 -4.51
N GLY A 107 -3.59 11.48 -4.93
CA GLY A 107 -3.34 12.23 -6.16
C GLY A 107 -1.99 12.94 -6.13
N ALA A 108 -1.66 13.56 -5.00
CA ALA A 108 -0.35 14.16 -4.81
C ALA A 108 0.77 13.10 -4.80
N ALA A 109 0.58 11.92 -4.19
CA ALA A 109 1.55 10.83 -4.28
C ALA A 109 1.78 10.38 -5.73
N ARG A 110 0.71 10.27 -6.53
CA ARG A 110 0.78 9.96 -7.98
C ARG A 110 1.60 11.00 -8.73
N ASP A 111 1.39 12.28 -8.45
CA ASP A 111 2.11 13.37 -9.12
C ASP A 111 3.61 13.31 -8.81
N PHE A 112 3.98 13.03 -7.55
CA PHE A 112 5.38 12.81 -7.18
C PHE A 112 5.97 11.54 -7.80
N ASN A 113 5.20 10.45 -7.93
CA ASN A 113 5.65 9.26 -8.67
C ASN A 113 5.94 9.59 -10.14
N ALA A 114 5.09 10.39 -10.79
CA ALA A 114 5.31 10.84 -12.16
C ALA A 114 6.53 11.77 -12.27
N ALA A 115 6.72 12.68 -11.30
CA ALA A 115 7.88 13.57 -11.26
C ALA A 115 9.20 12.80 -11.04
N ALA A 116 9.17 11.72 -10.24
CA ALA A 116 10.33 10.88 -9.95
C ALA A 116 10.91 10.17 -11.20
N LEU A 117 10.19 10.15 -12.33
CA LEU A 117 10.73 9.70 -13.62
C LEU A 117 11.91 10.54 -14.12
N PHE A 118 11.96 11.81 -13.71
CA PHE A 118 13.02 12.75 -14.09
C PHE A 118 14.17 12.80 -13.08
N ASP A 119 14.00 12.15 -11.92
CA ASP A 119 15.04 12.02 -10.92
C ASP A 119 16.05 10.95 -11.36
N LYS A 120 17.33 11.19 -11.07
CA LYS A 120 18.40 10.26 -11.47
C LYS A 120 18.30 8.97 -10.64
N ASN A 121 18.46 7.84 -11.32
CA ASN A 121 18.60 6.51 -10.72
C ASN A 121 17.41 6.01 -9.88
N VAL A 122 16.21 6.59 -10.00
CA VAL A 122 15.03 6.08 -9.28
C VAL A 122 14.50 4.79 -9.90
N PHE A 123 14.37 4.77 -11.22
CA PHE A 123 13.84 3.62 -11.96
C PHE A 123 14.75 3.25 -13.13
N SER A 124 15.11 1.98 -13.22
CA SER A 124 15.65 1.39 -14.44
C SER A 124 14.58 1.33 -15.53
N LYS A 125 15.00 1.21 -16.80
CA LYS A 125 14.06 1.08 -17.93
C LYS A 125 13.08 -0.08 -17.79
N SER A 126 13.50 -1.19 -17.18
CA SER A 126 12.63 -2.33 -16.92
C SER A 126 11.55 -2.01 -15.89
N GLU A 127 11.92 -1.30 -14.82
CA GLU A 127 11.03 -0.97 -13.70
C GLU A 127 9.89 -0.03 -14.10
N LEU A 128 10.08 0.80 -15.14
CA LEU A 128 9.05 1.68 -15.68
C LEU A 128 7.77 0.94 -16.08
N SER A 129 7.93 -0.27 -16.62
CA SER A 129 6.83 -1.15 -17.04
C SER A 129 6.49 -2.22 -15.98
N THR A 130 7.30 -2.31 -14.91
CA THR A 130 7.10 -3.22 -13.80
C THR A 130 6.81 -2.46 -12.50
N ASP A 131 7.67 -2.53 -11.49
CA ASP A 131 7.30 -2.19 -10.11
C ASP A 131 6.77 -0.75 -9.98
N ARG A 132 7.33 0.19 -10.74
CA ARG A 132 6.82 1.57 -10.79
C ARG A 132 5.38 1.65 -11.33
N LEU A 133 5.06 0.88 -12.36
CA LEU A 133 3.70 0.86 -12.92
C LEU A 133 2.72 0.12 -12.00
N ASP A 134 3.17 -0.86 -11.21
CA ASP A 134 2.30 -1.46 -10.17
C ASP A 134 1.90 -0.38 -9.17
N ASP A 135 2.88 0.38 -8.67
CA ASP A 135 2.65 1.47 -7.72
C ASP A 135 1.78 2.58 -8.34
N TYR A 136 2.12 3.06 -9.53
CA TYR A 136 1.37 4.13 -10.20
C TYR A 136 -0.11 3.76 -10.40
N MET A 137 -0.39 2.52 -10.78
CA MET A 137 -1.78 2.06 -10.94
C MET A 137 -2.53 1.99 -9.61
N ALA A 138 -1.87 1.59 -8.51
CA ALA A 138 -2.48 1.65 -7.18
C ALA A 138 -2.81 3.09 -6.77
N LEU A 139 -1.89 4.03 -7.02
CA LEU A 139 -2.09 5.45 -6.75
C LEU A 139 -3.26 6.01 -7.56
N CYS A 140 -3.34 5.71 -8.87
CA CYS A 140 -4.45 6.11 -9.73
C CYS A 140 -5.81 5.57 -9.27
N CYS A 141 -5.87 4.30 -8.85
CA CYS A 141 -7.10 3.71 -8.32
C CYS A 141 -7.57 4.45 -7.06
N GLN A 142 -6.65 4.75 -6.15
CA GLN A 142 -6.96 5.36 -4.87
C GLN A 142 -7.20 6.88 -4.95
N SER A 143 -6.62 7.56 -5.93
CA SER A 143 -6.87 8.97 -6.19
C SER A 143 -8.08 9.22 -7.11
N GLU A 144 -8.76 8.18 -7.57
CA GLU A 144 -9.85 8.25 -8.57
C GLU A 144 -9.41 8.87 -9.90
N GLN A 145 -8.12 8.74 -10.23
CA GLN A 145 -7.51 9.29 -11.44
C GLN A 145 -7.41 8.22 -12.52
N TYR A 146 -8.55 7.64 -12.85
CA TYR A 146 -8.65 6.46 -13.70
C TYR A 146 -8.16 6.72 -15.13
N GLU A 147 -8.47 7.89 -15.69
CA GLU A 147 -8.03 8.27 -17.04
C GLU A 147 -6.50 8.36 -17.13
N ALA A 148 -5.85 8.96 -16.12
CA ALA A 148 -4.39 8.99 -16.02
C ALA A 148 -3.81 7.57 -15.91
N GLY A 149 -4.46 6.67 -15.17
CA GLY A 149 -4.07 5.26 -15.07
C GLY A 149 -4.13 4.52 -16.41
N VAL A 150 -5.21 4.71 -17.18
CA VAL A 150 -5.36 4.15 -18.53
C VAL A 150 -4.24 4.66 -19.45
N ILE A 151 -4.05 5.98 -19.49
CA ILE A 151 -3.03 6.62 -20.33
C ILE A 151 -1.64 6.10 -19.99
N GLU A 152 -1.28 6.02 -18.71
CA GLU A 152 0.05 5.59 -18.30
C GLU A 152 0.28 4.09 -18.59
N TYR A 153 -0.70 3.25 -18.31
CA TYR A 153 -0.60 1.81 -18.57
C TYR A 153 -0.40 1.50 -20.07
N GLU A 154 -1.14 2.19 -20.94
CA GLU A 154 -1.08 1.97 -22.39
C GLU A 154 0.24 2.44 -23.03
N LYS A 155 1.03 3.29 -22.37
CA LYS A 155 2.40 3.63 -22.84
C LYS A 155 3.32 2.41 -22.89
N TYR A 156 3.10 1.44 -22.01
CA TYR A 156 4.00 0.29 -21.83
C TYR A 156 3.37 -1.04 -22.26
N SER A 157 2.05 -1.10 -22.38
CA SER A 157 1.33 -2.34 -22.70
C SER A 157 0.74 -2.34 -24.10
N THR A 158 1.07 -3.37 -24.88
CA THR A 158 0.44 -3.63 -26.19
C THR A 158 -0.90 -4.37 -26.05
N LYS A 159 -1.25 -4.83 -24.83
CA LYS A 159 -2.43 -5.67 -24.57
C LYS A 159 -3.62 -4.81 -24.13
N LYS A 160 -4.45 -4.43 -25.10
CA LYS A 160 -5.71 -3.69 -24.84
C LYS A 160 -6.84 -4.57 -24.30
N ASN A 161 -6.80 -5.88 -24.57
CA ASN A 161 -7.82 -6.83 -24.11
C ASN A 161 -7.32 -7.64 -22.91
N ILE A 162 -7.71 -7.26 -21.70
CA ILE A 162 -7.40 -8.01 -20.47
C ILE A 162 -8.44 -9.12 -20.24
N SER A 163 -7.96 -10.33 -19.98
CA SER A 163 -8.78 -11.46 -19.53
C SER A 163 -8.70 -11.61 -18.01
N LEU A 164 -9.85 -11.59 -17.33
CA LEU A 164 -9.96 -11.81 -15.87
C LEU A 164 -9.82 -13.31 -15.47
N LYS A 165 -9.73 -14.21 -16.46
CA LYS A 165 -9.60 -15.66 -16.20
C LYS A 165 -8.22 -16.01 -15.65
N ARG A 166 -7.17 -15.34 -16.12
CA ARG A 166 -5.77 -15.53 -15.67
C ARG A 166 -5.49 -14.74 -14.39
N THR A 167 -4.42 -15.12 -13.69
CA THR A 167 -3.87 -14.30 -12.60
C THR A 167 -3.26 -13.02 -13.18
N LEU A 168 -3.78 -11.88 -12.75
CA LEU A 168 -3.31 -10.56 -13.19
C LEU A 168 -2.11 -10.12 -12.36
N LYS A 169 -1.21 -9.35 -12.97
CA LYS A 169 -0.22 -8.54 -12.25
C LYS A 169 -0.92 -7.32 -11.63
N PRO A 170 -0.35 -6.68 -10.59
CA PRO A 170 -1.00 -5.53 -9.96
C PRO A 170 -1.34 -4.41 -10.95
N ARG A 171 -0.43 -4.06 -11.88
CA ARG A 171 -0.67 -3.12 -12.99
C ARG A 171 -1.87 -3.49 -13.87
N ASP A 172 -1.99 -4.76 -14.24
CA ASP A 172 -3.06 -5.26 -15.10
C ASP A 172 -4.41 -5.18 -14.36
N PHE A 173 -4.40 -5.48 -13.05
CA PHE A 173 -5.58 -5.39 -12.21
C PHE A 173 -6.00 -3.93 -11.96
N GLY A 174 -5.05 -3.03 -11.69
CA GLY A 174 -5.34 -1.60 -11.59
C GLY A 174 -5.93 -1.03 -12.90
N TYR A 175 -5.44 -1.47 -14.06
CA TYR A 175 -6.02 -1.08 -15.35
C TYR A 175 -7.46 -1.57 -15.53
N VAL A 176 -7.77 -2.80 -15.09
CA VAL A 176 -9.15 -3.32 -15.05
C VAL A 176 -10.05 -2.42 -14.19
N ILE A 177 -9.58 -1.97 -13.03
CA ILE A 177 -10.32 -1.03 -12.18
C ILE A 177 -10.56 0.29 -12.90
N CYS A 178 -9.51 0.88 -13.50
CA CYS A 178 -9.66 2.13 -14.23
C CYS A 178 -10.69 2.02 -15.38
N LEU A 179 -10.68 0.91 -16.14
CA LEU A 179 -11.66 0.67 -17.19
C LEU A 179 -13.08 0.48 -16.64
N HIS A 180 -13.23 -0.24 -15.53
CA HIS A 180 -14.52 -0.40 -14.87
C HIS A 180 -15.13 0.94 -14.47
N GLU A 181 -14.35 1.78 -13.81
CA GLU A 181 -14.83 3.06 -13.28
C GLU A 181 -15.12 4.08 -14.41
N LEU A 182 -14.39 4.03 -15.52
CA LEU A 182 -14.60 4.95 -16.65
C LEU A 182 -15.76 4.55 -17.58
N CYS A 183 -15.91 3.26 -17.89
CA CYS A 183 -16.85 2.81 -18.92
C CYS A 183 -17.72 1.61 -18.52
N GLY A 184 -17.71 1.23 -17.24
CA GLY A 184 -18.50 0.10 -16.73
C GLY A 184 -18.02 -1.25 -17.26
N GLN A 185 -16.77 -1.33 -17.74
CA GLN A 185 -16.23 -2.59 -18.25
C GLN A 185 -16.05 -3.58 -17.09
N PHE A 186 -16.46 -4.83 -17.31
CA PHE A 186 -16.43 -5.94 -16.33
C PHE A 186 -17.43 -5.82 -15.17
N ASP A 187 -17.89 -6.98 -14.70
CA ASP A 187 -18.76 -7.08 -13.52
C ASP A 187 -17.96 -6.93 -12.22
N LYS A 188 -18.56 -6.35 -11.18
CA LYS A 188 -17.91 -6.13 -9.88
C LYS A 188 -17.49 -7.43 -9.20
N GLY A 189 -18.28 -8.50 -9.31
CA GLY A 189 -17.94 -9.82 -8.78
C GLY A 189 -16.76 -10.44 -9.52
N ASP A 190 -16.68 -10.28 -10.84
CA ASP A 190 -15.54 -10.72 -11.64
C ASP A 190 -14.25 -9.94 -11.28
N ILE A 191 -14.36 -8.63 -11.04
CA ILE A 191 -13.25 -7.79 -10.57
C ILE A 191 -12.77 -8.27 -9.20
N LEU A 192 -13.68 -8.48 -8.24
CA LEU A 192 -13.32 -8.99 -6.92
C LEU A 192 -12.59 -10.33 -7.02
N ASN A 193 -13.11 -11.27 -7.83
CA ASN A 193 -12.47 -12.56 -8.06
C ASN A 193 -11.07 -12.42 -8.69
N ALA A 194 -10.89 -11.53 -9.66
CA ALA A 194 -9.59 -11.24 -10.26
C ALA A 194 -8.61 -10.62 -9.26
N GLY A 195 -9.09 -9.68 -8.44
CA GLY A 195 -8.34 -9.03 -7.37
C GLY A 195 -7.83 -10.03 -6.34
N ARG A 196 -8.70 -10.92 -5.85
CA ARG A 196 -8.31 -12.00 -4.93
C ARG A 196 -7.30 -12.97 -5.52
N LYS A 197 -7.41 -13.32 -6.82
CA LYS A 197 -6.37 -14.11 -7.51
C LYS A 197 -5.02 -13.38 -7.54
N MET A 198 -5.04 -12.08 -7.77
CA MET A 198 -3.84 -11.24 -7.74
C MET A 198 -3.24 -11.18 -6.33
N LEU A 199 -4.06 -11.00 -5.28
CA LEU A 199 -3.63 -11.03 -3.89
C LEU A 199 -2.97 -12.37 -3.53
N LYS A 200 -3.59 -13.50 -3.89
CA LYS A 200 -3.04 -14.85 -3.69
C LYS A 200 -1.66 -15.06 -4.30
N ALA A 201 -1.38 -14.39 -5.41
CA ALA A 201 -0.09 -14.50 -6.08
C ALA A 201 1.01 -13.62 -5.45
N ASN A 202 0.66 -12.64 -4.61
CA ASN A 202 1.61 -11.62 -4.14
C ASN A 202 1.73 -11.51 -2.61
N LEU A 203 0.66 -11.68 -1.83
CA LEU A 203 0.66 -11.42 -0.39
C LEU A 203 1.76 -12.19 0.36
N GLU A 204 1.71 -13.52 0.33
CA GLU A 204 2.59 -14.36 1.16
C GLU A 204 4.07 -14.33 0.73
N ASN A 205 4.35 -14.33 -0.58
CA ASN A 205 5.67 -14.62 -1.14
C ASN A 205 6.35 -13.41 -1.80
N ASN A 206 5.65 -12.30 -2.01
CA ASN A 206 6.20 -11.10 -2.66
C ASN A 206 6.14 -9.88 -1.75
N TRP A 207 5.00 -9.63 -1.10
CA TRP A 207 4.84 -8.41 -0.30
C TRP A 207 5.16 -8.63 1.17
N LEU A 208 4.41 -9.49 1.87
CA LEU A 208 4.50 -9.60 3.32
C LEU A 208 5.80 -10.27 3.79
N SER A 209 6.34 -11.22 3.01
CA SER A 209 7.63 -11.86 3.31
C SER A 209 8.84 -10.96 3.08
N TYR A 210 8.72 -9.94 2.22
CA TYR A 210 9.76 -8.93 1.97
C TYR A 210 9.52 -7.63 2.75
N GLY A 211 8.54 -7.60 3.65
CA GLY A 211 8.28 -6.44 4.50
C GLY A 211 7.54 -5.29 3.81
N GLN A 212 6.95 -5.51 2.63
CA GLN A 212 6.19 -4.50 1.89
C GLN A 212 4.74 -4.40 2.41
N TYR A 213 4.60 -4.13 3.71
CA TYR A 213 3.31 -4.11 4.40
C TYR A 213 2.39 -2.99 3.91
N LEU A 214 2.96 -1.82 3.58
CA LEU A 214 2.21 -0.69 3.02
C LEU A 214 1.63 -1.03 1.64
N VAL A 215 2.40 -1.70 0.78
CA VAL A 215 1.95 -2.16 -0.55
C VAL A 215 0.84 -3.19 -0.41
N ALA A 216 1.03 -4.19 0.46
CA ALA A 216 0.02 -5.20 0.74
C ALA A 216 -1.30 -4.59 1.25
N ALA A 217 -1.23 -3.68 2.23
CA ALA A 217 -2.40 -2.98 2.76
C ALA A 217 -3.12 -2.15 1.67
N THR A 218 -2.36 -1.53 0.77
CA THR A 218 -2.91 -0.75 -0.35
C THR A 218 -3.71 -1.62 -1.30
N TRP A 219 -3.16 -2.76 -1.72
CA TRP A 219 -3.86 -3.67 -2.62
C TRP A 219 -5.02 -4.39 -1.95
N LEU A 220 -4.92 -4.74 -0.67
CA LEU A 220 -6.06 -5.22 0.13
C LEU A 220 -7.18 -4.18 0.16
N LYS A 221 -6.83 -2.91 0.46
CA LYS A 221 -7.75 -1.78 0.44
C LYS A 221 -8.42 -1.66 -0.94
N ILE A 222 -7.67 -1.71 -2.04
CA ILE A 222 -8.21 -1.63 -3.41
C ILE A 222 -9.18 -2.78 -3.70
N VAL A 223 -8.79 -4.03 -3.45
CA VAL A 223 -9.59 -5.21 -3.80
C VAL A 223 -10.88 -5.27 -3.01
N TYR A 224 -10.82 -4.93 -1.72
CA TYR A 224 -11.97 -4.96 -0.82
C TYR A 224 -12.65 -3.58 -0.67
N TRP A 225 -12.30 -2.58 -1.50
CA TRP A 225 -12.82 -1.21 -1.38
C TRP A 225 -14.34 -1.14 -1.56
N SER A 226 -14.92 -1.92 -2.46
CA SER A 226 -16.38 -1.96 -2.61
C SER A 226 -17.11 -2.48 -1.36
N GLU A 227 -16.40 -3.14 -0.44
CA GLU A 227 -16.89 -3.61 0.85
C GLU A 227 -16.60 -2.60 2.00
N THR A 228 -15.83 -1.53 1.78
CA THR A 228 -15.20 -0.74 2.87
C THR A 228 -16.11 0.16 3.69
N CYS A 229 -17.28 0.56 3.21
CA CYS A 229 -18.11 1.51 3.98
C CYS A 229 -18.47 0.97 5.38
N ASN A 230 -18.48 -0.36 5.55
CA ASN A 230 -18.92 -1.01 6.79
C ASN A 230 -17.83 -1.85 7.48
N ILE A 231 -16.64 -2.03 6.88
CA ILE A 231 -15.58 -2.89 7.44
C ILE A 231 -14.45 -2.02 8.01
N LEU A 232 -13.93 -2.39 9.18
CA LEU A 232 -12.80 -1.68 9.79
C LEU A 232 -11.52 -1.88 8.95
N PRO A 233 -10.65 -0.87 8.79
CA PRO A 233 -9.37 -1.03 8.10
C PRO A 233 -8.53 -2.20 8.64
N GLY A 234 -8.57 -2.43 9.96
CA GLY A 234 -7.92 -3.58 10.58
C GLY A 234 -8.48 -4.91 10.10
N GLU A 235 -9.79 -5.03 9.93
CA GLU A 235 -10.42 -6.26 9.41
C GLU A 235 -10.05 -6.49 7.95
N ILE A 236 -9.94 -5.43 7.14
CA ILE A 236 -9.47 -5.53 5.74
C ILE A 236 -8.01 -6.01 5.68
N ILE A 237 -7.15 -5.50 6.57
CA ILE A 237 -5.78 -6.01 6.68
C ILE A 237 -5.80 -7.51 7.01
N LEU A 238 -6.71 -7.95 7.91
CA LEU A 238 -6.85 -9.37 8.27
C LEU A 238 -7.47 -10.24 7.17
N LYS A 239 -8.17 -9.67 6.18
CA LYS A 239 -8.59 -10.40 4.98
C LYS A 239 -7.40 -10.95 4.18
N ALA A 240 -6.18 -10.49 4.42
CA ALA A 240 -4.97 -11.12 3.88
C ALA A 240 -4.96 -12.65 4.09
N TYR A 241 -5.44 -13.14 5.23
CA TYR A 241 -5.50 -14.58 5.52
C TYR A 241 -6.50 -15.36 4.65
N GLU A 242 -7.51 -14.70 4.07
CA GLU A 242 -8.42 -15.33 3.10
C GLU A 242 -7.74 -15.58 1.75
N ASP A 243 -6.64 -14.87 1.49
CA ASP A 243 -5.91 -14.86 0.22
C ASP A 243 -4.42 -15.24 0.39
N MET A 244 -4.01 -15.82 1.52
CA MET A 244 -2.70 -16.46 1.69
C MET A 244 -2.88 -17.99 1.83
N PRO A 245 -2.91 -18.75 0.73
CA PRO A 245 -3.30 -20.16 0.75
C PRO A 245 -2.39 -21.04 1.62
N ASN A 246 -1.13 -20.65 1.83
CA ASN A 246 -0.16 -21.43 2.61
C ASN A 246 0.06 -20.88 4.02
N VAL A 247 -0.66 -19.83 4.43
CA VAL A 247 -0.52 -19.21 5.75
C VAL A 247 -1.86 -19.26 6.48
N PRO A 248 -2.07 -20.24 7.38
CA PRO A 248 -3.30 -20.31 8.15
C PRO A 248 -3.44 -19.09 9.07
N ARG A 249 -4.68 -18.61 9.25
CA ARG A 249 -4.98 -17.55 10.23
C ARG A 249 -4.66 -18.05 11.64
N PRO A 250 -3.77 -17.38 12.40
CA PRO A 250 -3.48 -17.76 13.77
C PRO A 250 -4.66 -17.49 14.71
N THR A 251 -4.72 -18.21 15.83
CA THR A 251 -5.80 -18.07 16.83
C THR A 251 -5.75 -16.74 17.61
N PHE A 252 -4.62 -16.04 17.59
CA PHE A 252 -4.45 -14.73 18.24
C PHE A 252 -4.91 -13.56 17.36
N VAL A 253 -5.50 -13.83 16.19
CA VAL A 253 -5.93 -12.85 15.17
C VAL A 253 -7.42 -12.95 14.89
#